data_AF-A7RNE9-F1
#
_entry.id   AF-A7RNE9-F1
#
_cell.length_a   1.000
_cell.length_b   1.000
_cell.length_c   1.000
_cell.angle_alpha   90.00
_cell.angle_beta   90.00
_cell.angle_gamma   90.00
#
_symmetry.space_group_name_H-M   'P 1'
#
loop_
_entity.id
_entity.type
_entity.pdbx_description
1 polymer ?
#
loop_
_entity_poly.entity_id
_entity_poly.type
_entity_poly.pdbx_seq_one_letter_code
_entity_poly.pdbx_strand_id
1 'polypeptide(L)'
;MLFSTAQMAHRHNLVERQVQLTVDGQSLERVQSTRLLGSEVQQNLKWNNDIKTKISSCYSTLSVLGKLKNLAPFHVRKQLAETLVLSRIDFNDVVAYPAQDYLLVRLQKVQLAAAGFVTKRYAGLEEVLKLGWLPITERRDFSLAKLAFKAVH
;
A
#
# COMPACT_ATOMS: atom_id res chain seq x y z
N MET A 1 -18.12 8.37 -8.97
CA MET A 1 -16.86 9.13 -8.82
C MET A 1 -16.19 9.19 -10.19
N LEU A 2 -15.87 10.38 -10.69
CA LEU A 2 -15.17 10.54 -11.98
C LEU A 2 -13.67 10.65 -11.67
N PHE A 3 -12.90 9.67 -12.13
CA PHE A 3 -11.45 9.63 -11.91
C PHE A 3 -10.74 10.44 -12.99
N SER A 4 -9.79 11.28 -12.60
CA SER A 4 -8.96 12.03 -13.54
C SER A 4 -7.64 12.40 -12.87
N THR A 5 -6.51 12.43 -13.58
CA THR A 5 -5.29 12.97 -12.97
C THR A 5 -5.46 14.45 -12.61
N ALA A 6 -4.68 14.96 -11.65
CA ALA A 6 -4.75 16.38 -11.27
C ALA A 6 -4.51 17.32 -12.48
N GLN A 7 -3.61 16.92 -13.38
CA GLN A 7 -3.32 17.67 -14.61
C GLN A 7 -4.52 17.67 -15.57
N MET A 8 -5.18 16.52 -15.76
CA MET A 8 -6.39 16.42 -16.58
C MET A 8 -7.57 17.20 -15.98
N ALA A 9 -7.75 17.11 -14.66
CA ALA A 9 -8.77 17.85 -13.93
C ALA A 9 -8.63 19.36 -14.12
N HIS A 10 -7.40 19.86 -14.04
CA HIS A 10 -7.10 21.27 -14.25
C HIS A 10 -7.27 21.68 -15.72
N ARG A 11 -6.74 20.90 -16.68
CA ARG A 11 -6.78 21.27 -18.10
C ARG A 11 -8.21 21.33 -18.67
N HIS A 12 -9.11 20.52 -18.14
CA HIS A 12 -10.50 20.41 -18.62
C HIS A 12 -11.54 20.99 -17.65
N ASN A 13 -11.11 21.74 -16.62
CA ASN A 13 -11.97 22.27 -15.55
C ASN A 13 -12.98 21.23 -15.03
N LEU A 14 -12.51 20.00 -14.81
CA LEU A 14 -13.39 18.88 -14.42
C LEU A 14 -13.95 19.06 -13.02
N VAL A 15 -13.41 19.98 -12.21
CA VAL A 15 -13.93 20.32 -10.88
C VAL A 15 -15.23 21.12 -10.99
N GLU A 16 -15.33 22.00 -11.98
CA GLU A 16 -16.48 22.88 -12.20
C GLU A 16 -17.59 22.17 -13.00
N ARG A 17 -17.24 21.15 -13.79
CA ARG A 17 -18.22 20.31 -14.48
C ARG A 17 -18.95 19.40 -13.49
N GLN A 18 -20.18 19.77 -13.15
CA GLN A 18 -21.13 18.87 -12.49
C GLN A 18 -21.71 17.90 -13.52
N VAL A 19 -21.38 16.62 -13.38
CA VAL A 19 -22.07 15.55 -14.10
C VAL A 19 -23.23 15.09 -13.22
N GLN A 20 -24.45 15.36 -13.64
CA GLN A 20 -25.65 14.87 -12.94
C GLN A 20 -25.85 13.40 -13.32
N LEU A 21 -25.47 12.50 -12.40
CA LEU A 21 -25.69 11.06 -12.55
C LEU A 21 -26.82 10.65 -11.62
N THR A 22 -27.83 9.99 -12.16
CA THR A 22 -28.91 9.40 -11.38
C THR A 22 -28.85 7.88 -11.48
N VAL A 23 -29.00 7.20 -10.34
CA VAL A 23 -29.17 5.74 -10.26
C VAL A 23 -30.46 5.51 -9.49
N ASP A 24 -31.40 4.78 -10.09
CA ASP A 24 -32.74 4.52 -9.53
C ASP A 24 -33.46 5.79 -9.03
N GLY A 25 -33.31 6.90 -9.76
CA GLY A 25 -33.90 8.20 -9.41
C GLY A 25 -33.18 8.98 -8.31
N GLN A 26 -32.11 8.44 -7.71
CA GLN A 26 -31.28 9.14 -6.73
C GLN A 26 -30.10 9.82 -7.43
N SER A 27 -29.90 11.11 -7.16
CA SER A 27 -28.72 11.86 -7.63
C SER A 27 -27.48 11.40 -6.88
N LEU A 28 -26.44 11.01 -7.61
CA LEU A 28 -25.15 10.65 -7.05
C LEU A 28 -24.31 11.89 -6.75
N GLU A 29 -23.79 11.96 -5.53
CA GLU A 29 -22.85 13.01 -5.14
C GLU A 29 -21.43 12.74 -5.63
N ARG A 30 -20.72 13.82 -5.96
CA ARG A 30 -19.30 13.76 -6.28
C ARG A 30 -18.47 13.88 -5.01
N VAL A 31 -17.91 12.75 -4.58
CA VAL A 31 -17.01 12.68 -3.41
C VAL A 31 -15.54 12.81 -3.86
N GLN A 32 -14.71 13.47 -3.04
CA GLN A 32 -13.28 13.65 -3.31
C GLN A 32 -12.41 12.43 -2.98
N SER A 33 -12.82 11.64 -1.98
CA SER A 33 -12.13 10.44 -1.52
C SER A 33 -13.16 9.42 -1.05
N THR A 34 -12.99 8.15 -1.40
CA THR A 34 -13.88 7.07 -0.95
C THR A 34 -13.07 5.82 -0.60
N ARG A 35 -13.59 5.01 0.31
CA ARG A 35 -13.00 3.71 0.60
C ARG A 35 -13.54 2.68 -0.39
N LEU A 36 -12.62 2.02 -1.09
CA LEU A 36 -12.90 0.94 -2.02
C LEU A 36 -12.01 -0.25 -1.68
N LEU A 37 -12.63 -1.39 -1.33
CA LEU A 37 -11.92 -2.65 -1.01
C LEU A 37 -10.81 -2.48 0.04
N GLY A 38 -11.04 -1.61 1.04
CA GLY A 38 -10.07 -1.33 2.10
C GLY A 38 -9.00 -0.29 1.75
N SER A 39 -8.97 0.19 0.51
CA SER A 39 -8.07 1.27 0.06
C SER A 39 -8.80 2.60 -0.08
N GLU A 40 -8.10 3.70 0.21
CA GLU A 40 -8.64 5.06 0.04
C GLU A 40 -8.33 5.58 -1.37
N VAL A 41 -9.36 5.64 -2.22
CA VAL A 41 -9.24 6.11 -3.60
C VAL A 41 -9.62 7.59 -3.68
N GLN A 42 -8.68 8.40 -4.14
CA GLN A 42 -8.87 9.84 -4.34
C GLN A 42 -9.35 10.13 -5.76
N GLN A 43 -10.13 11.19 -5.94
CA GLN A 43 -10.62 11.66 -7.25
C GLN A 43 -9.49 11.89 -8.28
N ASN A 44 -8.29 12.20 -7.79
CA ASN A 44 -7.12 12.49 -8.59
C ASN A 44 -6.19 11.28 -8.82
N LEU A 45 -6.64 10.07 -8.47
CA LEU A 45 -5.86 8.82 -8.50
C LEU A 45 -4.50 8.94 -7.79
N LYS A 46 -4.44 9.76 -6.74
CA LYS A 46 -3.27 9.80 -5.85
C LYS A 46 -3.43 8.77 -4.75
N TRP A 47 -2.34 8.06 -4.47
CA TRP A 47 -2.28 7.01 -3.44
C TRP A 47 -1.66 7.51 -2.12
N ASN A 48 -1.55 8.83 -1.97
CA ASN A 48 -0.85 9.45 -0.85
C ASN A 48 -1.51 9.12 0.49
N ASN A 49 -2.82 9.30 0.58
CA ASN A 49 -3.55 9.03 1.81
C ASN A 49 -3.54 7.54 2.14
N ASP A 50 -3.87 6.71 1.15
CA ASP A 50 -3.87 5.25 1.28
C ASP A 50 -2.52 4.70 1.77
N ILE A 51 -1.43 5.10 1.11
CA ILE A 51 -0.10 4.62 1.51
C ILE A 51 0.30 5.20 2.86
N LYS A 52 -0.07 6.44 3.19
CA LYS A 52 0.18 7.01 4.53
C LYS A 52 -0.56 6.25 5.64
N THR A 53 -1.84 5.93 5.45
CA THR A 53 -2.63 5.19 6.44
C THR A 53 -2.09 3.76 6.59
N LYS A 54 -1.73 3.11 5.49
CA LYS A 54 -1.08 1.80 5.47
C LYS A 54 0.26 1.80 6.21
N ILE A 55 1.14 2.77 5.92
CA ILE A 55 2.43 2.94 6.63
C ILE A 55 2.20 3.15 8.13
N SER A 56 1.25 4.02 8.50
CA SER A 56 0.92 4.30 9.90
C SER A 56 0.47 3.02 10.63
N SER A 57 -0.42 2.24 10.01
CA SER A 57 -0.89 0.96 10.53
C SER A 57 0.23 -0.07 10.67
N CYS A 58 1.19 -0.10 9.74
CA CYS A 58 2.35 -0.98 9.83
C CYS A 58 3.25 -0.59 11.00
N TYR A 59 3.54 0.71 11.19
CA TYR A 59 4.35 1.16 12.32
C TYR A 59 3.66 0.99 13.67
N SER A 60 2.34 1.17 13.76
CA SER A 60 1.61 0.88 14.99
C SER A 60 1.70 -0.60 15.35
N THR A 61 1.56 -1.48 14.37
CA THR A 61 1.75 -2.92 14.54
C THR A 61 3.19 -3.25 14.96
N LEU A 62 4.20 -2.68 14.29
CA LEU A 62 5.61 -2.88 14.63
C LEU A 62 5.94 -2.39 16.05
N SER A 63 5.31 -1.30 16.51
CA SER A 63 5.49 -0.79 17.87
C SER A 63 5.00 -1.81 18.92
N VAL A 64 3.85 -2.44 18.68
CA VAL A 64 3.32 -3.50 19.54
C VAL A 64 4.22 -4.75 19.48
N LEU A 65 4.59 -5.18 18.28
CA LEU A 65 5.49 -6.32 18.08
C LEU A 65 6.86 -6.09 18.72
N GLY A 66 7.36 -4.85 18.70
CA GLY A 66 8.62 -4.45 19.33
C GLY A 66 8.70 -4.82 20.82
N LYS A 67 7.56 -4.83 21.53
CA LYS A 67 7.49 -5.25 22.94
C LYS A 67 7.74 -6.75 23.11
N LEU A 68 7.35 -7.55 22.12
CA LEU A 68 7.52 -9.02 22.10
C LEU A 68 8.87 -9.44 21.51
N LYS A 69 9.66 -8.50 20.99
CA LYS A 69 10.92 -8.76 20.27
C LYS A 69 11.90 -9.61 21.08
N ASN A 70 12.00 -9.40 22.39
CA ASN A 70 12.95 -10.14 23.24
C ASN A 70 12.40 -11.49 23.70
N LEU A 71 11.08 -11.67 23.69
CA LEU A 71 10.41 -12.87 24.17
C LEU A 71 10.24 -13.92 23.06
N ALA A 72 10.07 -13.49 21.82
CA ALA A 72 9.79 -14.38 20.70
C ALA A 72 11.08 -14.93 20.03
N PRO A 73 11.13 -16.23 19.70
CA PRO A 73 12.23 -16.81 18.91
C PRO A 73 12.22 -16.26 17.47
N PHE A 74 13.32 -16.45 16.75
CA PHE A 74 13.51 -15.90 15.40
C PHE A 74 12.39 -16.27 14.42
N HIS A 75 12.00 -17.54 14.36
CA HIS A 75 10.97 -18.02 13.43
C HIS A 75 9.61 -17.36 13.69
N VAL A 76 9.20 -17.22 14.96
CA VAL A 76 7.96 -16.51 15.34
C VAL A 76 8.02 -15.05 14.93
N ARG A 77 9.16 -14.36 15.16
CA ARG A 77 9.30 -12.96 14.76
C ARG A 77 9.20 -12.79 13.24
N LYS A 78 9.83 -13.68 12.48
CA LYS A 78 9.75 -13.70 11.01
C LYS A 78 8.29 -13.87 10.57
N GLN A 79 7.60 -14.88 11.11
CA GLN A 79 6.21 -15.16 10.79
C GLN A 79 5.29 -13.98 11.15
N LEU A 80 5.45 -13.36 12.33
CA LEU A 80 4.67 -12.19 12.73
C LEU A 80 4.89 -10.98 11.80
N ALA A 81 6.14 -10.75 11.36
CA ALA A 81 6.44 -9.69 10.41
C ALA A 81 5.79 -9.95 9.05
N GLU A 82 5.84 -11.19 8.56
CA GLU A 82 5.22 -11.60 7.29
C GLU A 82 3.69 -11.48 7.34
N THR A 83 3.06 -12.05 8.38
CA THR A 83 1.60 -12.14 8.46
C THR A 83 0.92 -10.84 8.85
N LEU A 84 1.59 -9.94 9.58
CA LEU A 84 0.98 -8.70 10.05
C LEU A 84 1.50 -7.46 9.33
N VAL A 85 2.75 -7.42 8.89
CA VAL A 85 3.32 -6.21 8.27
C VAL A 85 3.38 -6.37 6.76
N LEU A 86 4.02 -7.43 6.25
CA LEU A 86 4.18 -7.62 4.81
C LEU A 86 2.85 -7.86 4.12
N SER A 87 1.97 -8.69 4.71
CA SER A 87 0.61 -8.90 4.21
C SER A 87 -0.18 -7.59 3.98
N ARG A 88 0.02 -6.57 4.83
CA ARG A 88 -0.62 -5.26 4.70
C ARG A 88 0.01 -4.41 3.60
N ILE A 89 1.31 -4.56 3.38
CA ILE A 89 2.01 -3.89 2.27
C ILE A 89 1.51 -4.46 0.95
N ASP A 90 1.46 -5.79 0.85
CA ASP A 90 1.07 -6.54 -0.35
C ASP A 90 -0.43 -6.38 -0.67
N PHE A 91 -1.26 -6.09 0.32
CA PHE A 91 -2.69 -5.88 0.11
C PHE A 91 -2.96 -4.69 -0.83
N ASN A 92 -3.60 -4.94 -1.98
CA ASN A 92 -3.91 -3.95 -3.02
C ASN A 92 -2.68 -3.20 -3.58
N ASP A 93 -1.48 -3.79 -3.52
CA ASP A 93 -0.26 -3.20 -4.09
C ASP A 93 -0.36 -3.00 -5.61
N VAL A 94 -0.99 -3.93 -6.32
CA VAL A 94 -1.21 -3.86 -7.78
C VAL A 94 -2.15 -2.70 -8.17
N VAL A 95 -3.16 -2.41 -7.36
CA VAL A 95 -4.13 -1.33 -7.64
C VAL A 95 -3.46 0.03 -7.61
N ALA A 96 -2.44 0.19 -6.76
CA ALA A 96 -1.69 1.42 -6.66
C ALA A 96 -0.73 1.64 -7.84
N TYR A 97 -0.61 0.72 -8.80
CA TYR A 97 0.27 0.86 -9.95
C TYR A 97 -0.30 1.83 -11.00
N PRO A 98 0.45 2.85 -11.49
CA PRO A 98 1.79 3.26 -11.11
C PRO A 98 1.81 4.20 -9.88
N ALA A 99 2.41 3.74 -8.78
CA ALA A 99 2.61 4.55 -7.59
C ALA A 99 3.88 5.39 -7.73
N GLN A 100 3.90 6.59 -7.15
CA GLN A 100 5.08 7.45 -7.19
C GLN A 100 6.25 6.86 -6.38
N ASP A 101 7.48 6.99 -6.88
CA ASP A 101 8.68 6.37 -6.29
C ASP A 101 8.91 6.75 -4.83
N TYR A 102 8.63 7.99 -4.45
CA TYR A 102 8.77 8.43 -3.05
C TYR A 102 7.86 7.65 -2.09
N LEU A 103 6.71 7.15 -2.56
CA LEU A 103 5.82 6.29 -1.77
C LEU A 103 6.40 4.89 -1.61
N LEU A 104 7.01 4.34 -2.67
CA LEU A 104 7.71 3.06 -2.63
C LEU A 104 8.90 3.10 -1.68
N VAL A 105 9.69 4.17 -1.71
CA VAL A 105 10.80 4.38 -0.77
C VAL A 105 10.32 4.40 0.68
N ARG A 106 9.15 4.97 0.95
CA ARG A 106 8.57 4.98 2.30
C ARG A 106 8.09 3.58 2.72
N LEU A 107 7.49 2.81 1.81
CA LEU A 107 7.14 1.40 2.07
C LEU A 107 8.39 0.54 2.27
N GLN A 108 9.47 0.80 1.54
CA GLN A 108 10.76 0.13 1.72
C GLN A 108 11.30 0.36 3.14
N LYS A 109 11.18 1.58 3.68
CA LYS A 109 11.55 1.87 5.08
C LYS A 109 10.73 1.06 6.09
N VAL A 110 9.46 0.80 5.82
CA VAL A 110 8.62 -0.08 6.66
C VAL A 110 9.14 -1.52 6.59
N GLN A 111 9.47 -2.02 5.39
CA GLN A 111 10.04 -3.36 5.21
C GLN A 111 11.38 -3.51 5.95
N LEU A 112 12.25 -2.49 5.87
CA LEU A 112 13.51 -2.47 6.62
C LEU A 112 13.27 -2.47 8.13
N ALA A 113 12.30 -1.69 8.63
CA ALA A 113 11.93 -1.71 10.04
C ALA A 113 11.41 -3.10 10.49
N ALA A 114 10.62 -3.76 9.64
CA ALA A 114 10.17 -5.13 9.89
C ALA A 114 11.34 -6.12 9.90
N ALA A 115 12.28 -6.01 8.96
CA ALA A 115 13.50 -6.82 8.95
C ALA A 115 14.34 -6.58 10.22
N GLY A 116 14.40 -5.33 10.71
CA GLY A 116 15.09 -4.99 11.96
C GLY A 116 14.42 -5.58 13.20
N PHE A 117 13.10 -5.71 13.21
CA PHE A 117 12.37 -6.45 14.25
C PHE A 117 12.76 -7.95 14.24
N VAL A 118 12.84 -8.57 13.07
CA VAL A 118 13.19 -10.00 12.91
C VAL A 118 14.67 -10.28 13.20
N THR A 119 15.58 -9.39 12.81
CA THR A 119 17.03 -9.56 13.02
C THR A 119 17.52 -9.00 14.35
N LYS A 120 16.64 -8.31 15.09
CA LYS A 120 16.94 -7.59 16.33
C LYS A 120 17.89 -6.38 16.20
N ARG A 121 18.37 -6.05 15.00
CA ARG A 121 19.31 -4.96 14.73
C ARG A 121 18.76 -3.98 13.69
N TYR A 122 19.50 -2.92 13.39
CA TYR A 122 19.19 -2.11 12.21
C TYR A 122 19.37 -2.95 10.95
N ALA A 123 18.43 -2.88 10.02
CA ALA A 123 18.42 -3.71 8.82
C ALA A 123 18.56 -2.85 7.56
N GLY A 124 19.43 -3.29 6.66
CA GLY A 124 19.53 -2.81 5.30
C GLY A 124 18.85 -3.76 4.31
N LEU A 125 19.08 -3.53 3.02
CA LEU A 125 18.55 -4.38 1.95
C LEU A 125 19.11 -5.81 2.02
N GLU A 126 20.34 -5.98 2.49
CA GLU A 126 20.94 -7.31 2.65
C GLU A 126 20.14 -8.19 3.63
N GLU A 127 19.68 -7.64 4.75
CA GLU A 127 18.84 -8.37 5.71
C GLU A 127 17.51 -8.80 5.09
N VAL A 128 16.90 -7.93 4.28
CA VAL A 128 15.66 -8.24 3.57
C VAL A 128 15.86 -9.46 2.67
N LEU A 129 16.94 -9.48 1.91
CA LEU A 129 17.29 -10.60 1.04
C LEU A 129 17.64 -11.87 1.83
N LYS A 130 18.40 -11.75 2.93
CA LYS A 130 18.72 -12.88 3.84
C LYS A 130 17.47 -13.49 4.48
N LEU A 131 16.42 -12.71 4.68
CA LEU A 131 15.12 -13.19 5.16
C LEU A 131 14.29 -13.90 4.07
N GLY A 132 14.74 -13.86 2.81
CA GLY A 132 14.02 -14.39 1.65
C GLY A 132 12.91 -13.47 1.17
N TRP A 133 12.99 -12.18 1.48
CA TRP A 133 11.99 -11.20 1.05
C TRP A 133 12.51 -10.44 -0.17
N LEU A 134 11.61 -10.18 -1.12
CA LEU A 134 11.88 -9.27 -2.24
C LEU A 134 11.77 -7.81 -1.76
N PRO A 135 12.62 -6.88 -2.24
CA PRO A 135 12.40 -5.46 -2.00
C PRO A 135 11.05 -5.01 -2.58
N ILE A 136 10.53 -3.88 -2.10
CA ILE A 136 9.12 -3.47 -2.36
C ILE A 136 8.83 -3.32 -3.86
N THR A 137 9.79 -2.83 -4.63
CA THR A 137 9.70 -2.66 -6.07
C THR A 137 9.46 -4.00 -6.78
N GLU A 138 10.35 -4.95 -6.56
CA GLU A 138 10.33 -6.29 -7.16
C GLU A 138 9.15 -7.10 -6.66
N ARG A 139 8.76 -6.91 -5.39
CA ARG A 139 7.60 -7.55 -4.79
C ARG A 139 6.30 -7.12 -5.47
N ARG A 140 6.14 -5.82 -5.72
CA ARG A 140 4.98 -5.29 -6.47
C ARG A 140 4.97 -5.81 -7.90
N ASP A 141 6.11 -5.81 -8.56
CA ASP A 141 6.21 -6.28 -9.95
C ASP A 141 5.89 -7.79 -10.05
N PHE A 142 6.30 -8.56 -9.04
CA PHE A 142 5.90 -9.96 -8.89
C PHE A 142 4.38 -10.13 -8.66
N SER A 143 3.77 -9.32 -7.80
CA SER A 143 2.31 -9.31 -7.60
C SER A 143 1.55 -9.00 -8.90
N LEU A 144 2.03 -8.02 -9.67
CA LEU A 144 1.47 -7.65 -10.97
C LEU A 144 1.59 -8.79 -11.98
N ALA A 145 2.77 -9.40 -12.10
CA ALA A 145 2.99 -10.54 -12.99
C ALA A 145 2.10 -11.73 -12.62
N LYS A 146 1.95 -12.02 -11.32
CA LYS A 146 1.06 -13.07 -10.82
C LYS A 146 -0.41 -12.77 -11.13
N LEU A 147 -0.84 -11.53 -10.99
CA LEU A 147 -2.20 -11.12 -11.35
C LEU A 147 -2.45 -11.26 -12.85
N ALA A 148 -1.52 -10.78 -13.68
CA ALA A 148 -1.60 -10.90 -15.13
C ALA A 148 -1.67 -12.36 -15.59
N PHE A 149 -0.84 -13.23 -15.01
CA PHE A 149 -0.88 -14.66 -15.30
C PHE A 149 -2.24 -15.29 -15.00
N LYS A 150 -2.80 -14.99 -13.81
CA LYS A 150 -4.13 -15.46 -13.37
C LYS A 150 -5.31 -14.84 -14.12
N ALA A 151 -5.12 -13.71 -14.77
CA ALA A 151 -6.14 -13.10 -15.60
C ALA A 151 -6.24 -13.78 -16.97
N VAL A 152 -5.15 -14.41 -17.42
CA VAL A 152 -5.07 -15.11 -18.71
C VAL A 152 -5.36 -16.61 -18.58
N HIS A 153 -4.96 -17.24 -17.48
CA HIS A 153 -5.14 -18.68 -17.20
C HIS A 153 -6.02 -18.88 -15.97
#